data_AF-A0A257RRU3-F1
#
_entry.id   AF-A0A257RRU3-F1
#
_cell.length_a   1.000
_cell.length_b   1.000
_cell.length_c   1.000
_cell.angle_alpha   90.00
_cell.angle_beta   90.00
_cell.angle_gamma   90.00
#
_symmetry.space_group_name_H-M   'P 1'
#
loop_
_entity.id
_entity.type
_entity.pdbx_description
1 polymer ?
#
loop_
_entity_poly.entity_id
_entity_poly.type
_entity_poly.pdbx_seq_one_letter_code
_entity_poly.pdbx_strand_id
1 'polypeptide(L)'
;MANCQITCITKPNVNSSHEHITHVGNPSVPWKLTVEQVIQNIDSNVDPRNGKTAYVGVQRPAGRRAYIQTYADGDWNNNLLSLNQCPL
;
A
#
# COMPACT_ATOMS: atom_id res chain seq x y z
N MET A 1 3.29 -16.48 -9.81
CA MET A 1 2.72 -15.21 -9.34
C MET A 1 3.09 -15.06 -7.88
N ALA A 2 3.93 -14.09 -7.53
CA ALA A 2 4.30 -13.85 -6.15
C ALA A 2 3.23 -12.94 -5.53
N ASN A 3 2.48 -13.45 -4.54
CA ASN A 3 1.56 -12.62 -3.77
C ASN A 3 2.41 -11.76 -2.82
N CYS A 4 2.66 -10.50 -3.19
CA CYS A 4 3.32 -9.53 -2.30
C CYS A 4 2.32 -9.07 -1.24
N GLN A 5 2.21 -9.83 -0.14
CA GLN A 5 1.36 -9.45 0.99
C GLN A 5 2.04 -8.38 1.82
N ILE A 6 1.43 -7.20 1.93
CA ILE A 6 1.85 -6.15 2.86
C ILE A 6 1.36 -6.52 4.26
N THR A 7 2.28 -6.59 5.22
CA THR A 7 1.97 -6.87 6.63
C THR A 7 2.49 -5.78 7.57
N CYS A 8 3.25 -4.82 7.05
CA CYS A 8 3.71 -3.63 7.79
C CYS A 8 3.73 -2.39 6.89
N ILE A 9 3.66 -1.21 7.51
CA ILE A 9 3.80 0.10 6.85
C ILE A 9 4.81 0.98 7.60
N THR A 10 5.35 2.00 6.96
CA THR A 10 6.13 3.06 7.63
C THR A 10 5.46 4.39 7.39
N LYS A 11 5.10 5.10 8.48
CA LYS A 11 4.58 6.46 8.45
C LYS A 11 5.37 7.35 9.43
N PRO A 12 5.59 8.65 9.12
CA PRO A 12 6.37 9.54 9.99
C PRO A 12 5.77 9.65 11.40
N ASN A 13 4.45 9.80 11.49
CA ASN A 13 3.73 9.73 12.76
C ASN A 13 2.91 8.44 12.90
N VAL A 14 3.37 7.56 13.81
CA VAL A 14 2.80 6.24 14.08
C VAL A 14 1.34 6.26 14.58
N ASN A 15 0.90 7.35 15.20
CA ASN A 15 -0.44 7.44 15.80
C ASN A 15 -1.46 8.13 14.90
N SER A 16 -1.04 8.65 13.74
CA SER A 16 -1.96 9.35 12.84
C SER A 16 -2.73 8.39 11.94
N SER A 17 -4.02 8.67 11.79
CA SER A 17 -4.94 8.03 10.84
C SER A 17 -5.00 8.74 9.48
N HIS A 18 -4.25 9.83 9.28
CA HIS A 18 -4.28 10.63 8.05
C HIS A 18 -2.88 10.88 7.45
N GLU A 19 -1.84 10.24 7.99
CA GLU A 19 -0.47 10.41 7.49
C GLU A 19 -0.22 9.63 6.20
N HIS A 20 0.70 10.15 5.40
CA HIS A 20 1.19 9.49 4.21
C HIS A 20 2.06 8.29 4.59
N ILE A 21 1.69 7.12 4.08
CA ILE A 21 2.57 5.95 4.09
C ILE A 21 3.78 6.26 3.21
N THR A 22 4.98 5.96 3.70
CA THR A 22 6.24 6.15 2.96
C THR A 22 6.78 4.84 2.43
N HIS A 23 6.66 3.78 3.22
CA HIS A 23 7.11 2.43 2.86
C HIS A 23 6.07 1.39 3.26
N VAL A 24 6.10 0.26 2.58
CA VAL A 24 5.33 -0.93 2.91
C VAL A 24 6.24 -2.15 2.81
N GLY A 25 5.92 -3.21 3.55
CA GLY A 25 6.75 -4.39 3.56
C GLY A 25 6.10 -5.61 4.16
N ASN A 26 6.91 -6.67 4.23
CA ASN A 26 6.58 -7.90 4.93
C ASN A 26 7.80 -8.42 5.70
N PRO A 27 7.86 -8.34 7.03
CA PRO A 27 8.98 -8.90 7.77
C PRO A 27 9.06 -10.43 7.70
N SER A 28 7.95 -11.13 7.45
CA SER A 28 7.93 -12.59 7.30
C SER A 28 8.53 -13.06 5.96
N VAL A 29 8.56 -12.18 4.96
CA VAL A 29 9.24 -12.38 3.68
C VAL A 29 10.03 -11.11 3.41
N PRO A 30 11.29 -11.00 3.86
CA PRO A 30 11.96 -9.71 4.08
C PRO A 30 12.07 -8.88 2.80
N TRP A 31 11.11 -7.98 2.62
CA TRP A 31 11.11 -6.97 1.57
C TRP A 31 10.45 -5.69 2.10
N LYS A 32 10.91 -4.57 1.54
CA LYS A 32 10.40 -3.24 1.85
C LYS A 32 10.48 -2.39 0.58
N LEU A 33 9.39 -1.75 0.22
CA LEU A 33 9.29 -0.89 -0.96
C LEU A 33 8.78 0.49 -0.57
N THR A 34 9.20 1.51 -1.30
CA THR A 34 8.61 2.85 -1.17
C THR A 34 7.22 2.87 -1.79
N VAL A 35 6.35 3.79 -1.34
CA VAL A 35 5.04 3.97 -1.97
C VAL A 35 5.17 4.31 -3.46
N GLU A 36 6.19 5.06 -3.86
CA GLU A 36 6.47 5.36 -5.27
C GLU A 36 6.77 4.09 -6.08
N GLN A 37 7.58 3.18 -5.53
CA GLN A 37 7.85 1.88 -6.17
C GLN A 37 6.59 1.02 -6.25
N VAL A 38 5.75 1.03 -5.21
CA VAL A 38 4.46 0.33 -5.24
C VAL A 38 3.55 0.90 -6.32
N ILE A 39 3.45 2.23 -6.42
CA ILE A 39 2.68 2.91 -7.47
C ILE A 39 3.20 2.52 -8.85
N GLN A 40 4.52 2.57 -9.07
CA GLN A 40 5.14 2.16 -10.33
C GLN A 40 4.86 0.70 -10.67
N ASN A 41 4.91 -0.20 -9.67
CA ASN A 41 4.63 -1.62 -9.86
C ASN A 41 3.15 -1.88 -10.19
N ILE A 42 2.23 -1.14 -9.57
CA ILE A 42 0.79 -1.20 -9.85
C ILE A 42 0.51 -0.62 -11.26
N ASP A 43 1.15 0.49 -11.62
CA ASP A 43 1.03 1.11 -12.94
C ASP A 43 1.65 0.26 -14.05
N SER A 44 2.68 -0.54 -13.74
CA SER A 44 3.33 -1.42 -14.70
C SER A 44 2.65 -2.79 -14.83
N ASN A 45 1.86 -3.23 -13.84
CA ASN A 45 1.06 -4.46 -13.87
C ASN A 45 -0.44 -4.13 -14.04
N VAL A 46 -0.78 -3.45 -15.14
CA VAL A 46 -2.16 -3.13 -15.50
C VAL A 46 -2.93 -4.42 -15.84
N ASP A 47 -3.53 -5.06 -14.84
CA ASP A 47 -4.80 -5.78 -15.03
C ASP A 47 -5.63 -5.84 -13.74
N PRO A 48 -6.55 -4.89 -13.51
CA PRO A 48 -7.50 -4.95 -12.41
C PRO A 48 -8.59 -6.03 -12.56
N ARG A 49 -8.58 -6.82 -13.66
CA ARG A 49 -9.64 -7.81 -13.96
C ARG A 49 -9.20 -9.27 -13.79
N ASN A 50 -7.91 -9.55 -13.66
CA ASN A 50 -7.42 -10.92 -13.43
C ASN A 50 -7.33 -11.21 -11.93
N GLY A 51 -8.51 -11.37 -11.34
CA GLY A 51 -8.76 -11.59 -9.92
C GLY A 51 -7.73 -12.50 -9.25
N LYS A 52 -6.94 -11.88 -8.35
CA LYS A 52 -6.65 -12.35 -6.99
C LYS A 52 -5.70 -11.37 -6.28
N THR A 53 -6.20 -10.77 -5.19
CA THR A 53 -5.42 -10.28 -4.03
C THR A 53 -4.42 -9.14 -4.24
N ALA A 54 -4.83 -8.02 -4.84
CA ALA A 54 -4.26 -6.73 -4.48
C ALA A 54 -5.32 -5.94 -3.70
N TYR A 55 -5.30 -6.05 -2.36
CA TYR A 55 -6.11 -5.19 -1.51
C TYR A 55 -5.58 -3.75 -1.48
N VAL A 56 -4.63 -3.36 -2.34
CA VAL A 56 -4.00 -2.04 -2.31
C VAL A 56 -4.09 -1.41 -3.69
N GLY A 57 -4.71 -0.24 -3.74
CA GLY A 57 -4.84 0.57 -4.95
C GLY A 57 -4.15 1.93 -4.80
N VAL A 58 -3.99 2.63 -5.91
CA VAL A 58 -3.41 3.98 -5.95
C VAL A 58 -4.53 5.01 -6.11
N GLN A 59 -4.64 5.91 -5.15
CA GLN A 59 -5.48 7.10 -5.20
C GLN A 59 -4.72 8.26 -5.81
N ARG A 60 -5.33 8.95 -6.78
CA ARG A 60 -4.76 10.10 -7.49
C ARG A 60 -5.73 11.30 -7.45
N PRO A 61 -5.83 12.01 -6.32
CA PRO A 61 -6.70 13.19 -6.24
C PRO A 61 -6.10 14.34 -7.05
N ALA A 62 -6.95 15.11 -7.74
CA ALA A 62 -6.52 16.32 -8.43
C ALA A 62 -5.84 17.29 -7.46
N GLY A 63 -4.63 17.75 -7.82
CA GLY A 63 -3.87 18.71 -7.00
C GLY A 63 -3.19 18.13 -5.74
N ARG A 64 -3.19 16.79 -5.54
CA ARG A 64 -2.48 16.12 -4.43
C ARG A 64 -1.52 15.05 -4.95
N ARG A 65 -0.53 14.70 -4.13
CA ARG A 65 0.37 13.57 -4.43
C ARG A 65 -0.44 12.27 -4.42
N ALA A 66 -0.11 11.37 -5.35
CA ALA A 66 -0.67 10.04 -5.36
C ALA A 66 -0.27 9.28 -4.08
N TYR A 67 -1.17 8.45 -3.57
CA TYR A 67 -0.93 7.65 -2.38
C TYR A 67 -1.60 6.29 -2.53
N ILE A 68 -1.19 5.33 -1.71
CA ILE A 68 -1.78 3.99 -1.68
C ILE A 68 -2.83 3.89 -0.57
N GLN A 69 -3.90 3.16 -0.85
CA GLN A 69 -4.95 2.83 0.12
C GLN A 69 -5.40 1.40 -0.06
N THR A 70 -6.03 0.85 0.97
CA THR A 70 -6.65 -0.46 0.82
C THR A 70 -7.89 -0.32 -0.08
N TYR A 71 -8.06 -1.22 -1.04
CA TYR A 71 -9.30 -1.37 -1.80
C TYR A 71 -9.82 -2.79 -1.61
N ALA A 72 -10.95 -2.93 -0.93
CA ALA A 72 -11.55 -4.22 -0.58
C ALA A 72 -13.07 -4.11 -0.70
N ASP A 73 -13.73 -5.17 -1.18
CA ASP A 73 -15.19 -5.26 -1.27
C ASP A 73 -15.85 -4.09 -2.03
N GLY A 74 -15.13 -3.51 -2.99
CA GLY A 74 -15.59 -2.37 -3.79
C GLY A 74 -15.38 -0.99 -3.15
N ASP A 75 -14.79 -0.93 -1.95
CA ASP A 75 -14.64 0.31 -1.16
C ASP A 75 -13.18 0.60 -0.77
N TRP A 76 -12.87 1.89 -0.62
CA TRP A 76 -11.55 2.38 -0.22
C TRP A 76 -11.45 2.47 1.30
N ASN A 77 -10.57 1.68 1.88
CA ASN A 77 -10.40 1.57 3.31
C ASN A 77 -9.00 1.99 3.76
N ASN A 78 -8.91 2.49 5.00
CA ASN A 78 -7.65 2.90 5.63
C ASN A 78 -6.97 1.76 6.40
N ASN A 79 -7.27 0.49 6.08
CA ASN A 79 -6.78 -0.67 6.82
C ASN A 79 -5.24 -0.74 6.87
N LEU A 80 -4.55 -0.23 5.82
CA LEU A 80 -3.09 -0.08 5.83
C LEU A 80 -2.59 0.77 7.00
N LEU A 81 -3.33 1.80 7.42
CA LEU A 81 -2.94 2.70 8.52
C LEU A 81 -3.02 2.06 9.91
N SER A 82 -3.73 0.91 10.00
CA SER A 82 -3.82 0.07 11.19
C SER A 82 -2.71 -0.98 11.28
N LEU A 83 -1.87 -1.13 10.25
CA LEU A 83 -0.75 -2.05 10.28
C LEU A 83 0.40 -1.50 11.15
N ASN A 84 1.19 -2.43 11.70
CA ASN A 84 2.36 -2.09 12.50
C ASN A 84 3.45 -1.40 11.66
N GLN A 85 4.31 -0.63 12.35
CA GLN A 85 5.54 -0.11 11.77
C GLN A 85 6.38 -1.26 11.20
N CYS A 86 6.88 -1.11 9.97
CA CYS A 86 7.87 -2.03 9.46
C CYS A 86 9.12 -1.96 10.35
N PRO A 87 9.66 -3.11 10.80
CA PRO A 87 10.92 -3.13 11.52
C PRO A 87 12.01 -2.48 10.66
N LEU A 88 12.89 -1.74 11.31
CA LEU A 88 14.10 -1.18 10.69
C LEU A 88 15.08 -2.31 10.34
#